data_AF-A0A3E0KMD6-F1
#
_entry.id   AF-A0A3E0KMD6-F1
#
_cell.length_a   1.000
_cell.length_b   1.000
_cell.length_c   1.000
_cell.angle_alpha   90.00
_cell.angle_beta   90.00
_cell.angle_gamma   90.00
#
_symmetry.space_group_name_H-M   'P 1'
#
loop_
_entity.id
_entity.type
_entity.pdbx_description
1 polymer ?
#
loop_
_entity_poly.entity_id
_entity_poly.type
_entity_poly.pdbx_seq_one_letter_code
_entity_poly.pdbx_strand_id
1 'polypeptide(L)'
;MRARVLTALVGAPLLLAALIAGDPWWTGVVALLAVLGLVEWHALARRALNAPLPGEALLGGGLIMLALAYIAAREPVAVPGFGAGAVLFAIALYALARAAAMPVRRPLAVAGAVILGALYVGGLFGHFMLLRALEPAGLPLTLLAVAGTWATDSGAFFIGRTLGGRPRAPAISPAKTVSGAVGGWVCGFVVVLL
;
A
#
# COMPACT_ATOMS: atom_id res chain seq x y z
N MET A 1 -22.52 -12.43 -1.33
CA MET A 1 -22.97 -11.16 -0.71
C MET A 1 -22.75 -11.16 0.80
N ARG A 2 -23.32 -12.11 1.57
CA ARG A 2 -23.20 -12.19 3.05
C ARG A 2 -21.76 -12.14 3.58
N ALA A 3 -20.85 -12.94 3.01
CA ALA A 3 -19.43 -12.94 3.41
C ALA A 3 -18.74 -11.58 3.21
N ARG A 4 -19.04 -10.85 2.12
CA ARG A 4 -18.46 -9.53 1.83
C ARG A 4 -18.95 -8.44 2.79
N VAL A 5 -20.22 -8.52 3.19
CA VAL A 5 -20.81 -7.60 4.17
C VAL A 5 -20.23 -7.87 5.56
N LEU A 6 -20.07 -9.14 5.94
CA LEU A 6 -19.50 -9.51 7.24
C LEU A 6 -18.04 -9.06 7.37
N THR A 7 -17.22 -9.26 6.33
CA THR A 7 -15.83 -8.80 6.34
C THR A 7 -15.72 -7.28 6.41
N ALA A 8 -16.62 -6.54 5.75
CA ALA A 8 -16.65 -5.09 5.83
C ALA A 8 -17.07 -4.60 7.22
N LEU A 9 -18.10 -5.23 7.80
CA LEU A 9 -18.63 -4.90 9.13
C LEU A 9 -17.65 -5.18 10.27
N VAL A 10 -16.75 -6.14 10.12
CA VAL A 10 -15.74 -6.45 11.15
C VAL A 10 -14.42 -5.72 10.85
N GLY A 11 -14.00 -5.73 9.59
CA GLY A 11 -12.70 -5.18 9.19
C GLY A 11 -12.59 -3.67 9.38
N ALA A 12 -13.63 -2.90 9.02
CA ALA A 12 -13.60 -1.45 9.17
C ALA A 12 -13.54 -1.01 10.65
N PRO A 13 -14.41 -1.51 11.56
CA PRO A 13 -14.31 -1.18 12.97
C PRO A 13 -13.00 -1.63 13.61
N LEU A 14 -12.48 -2.82 13.26
CA LEU A 14 -11.20 -3.30 13.79
C LEU A 14 -10.05 -2.38 13.38
N LEU A 15 -10.00 -1.96 12.11
CA LEU A 15 -8.98 -1.05 11.61
C LEU A 15 -9.06 0.32 12.29
N LEU A 16 -10.27 0.88 12.43
CA LEU A 16 -10.49 2.15 13.11
C LEU A 16 -10.17 2.06 14.61
N ALA A 17 -10.53 0.97 15.28
CA ALA A 17 -10.20 0.74 16.69
C ALA A 17 -8.68 0.67 16.91
N ALA A 18 -7.95 -0.03 16.05
CA ALA A 18 -6.49 -0.09 16.11
C ALA A 18 -5.85 1.28 15.88
N LEU A 19 -6.39 2.06 14.93
CA LEU A 19 -5.93 3.41 14.64
C LEU A 19 -6.10 4.37 15.83
N ILE A 20 -7.27 4.33 16.47
CA ILE A 20 -7.59 5.14 17.66
C ILE A 20 -6.73 4.70 18.85
N ALA A 21 -6.59 3.39 19.07
CA ALA A 21 -5.77 2.84 20.14
C ALA A 21 -4.28 3.17 19.99
N GLY A 22 -3.82 3.48 18.77
CA GLY A 22 -2.43 3.84 18.50
C GLY A 22 -1.47 2.65 18.61
N ASP A 23 -0.20 2.92 18.87
CA ASP A 23 0.79 1.86 19.04
C ASP A 23 0.60 1.11 20.37
N PRO A 24 0.80 -0.23 20.39
CA PRO A 24 1.35 -1.08 19.32
C PRO A 24 0.29 -1.61 18.31
N TRP A 25 -1.00 -1.38 18.55
CA TRP A 25 -2.09 -1.97 17.77
C TRP A 25 -2.11 -1.51 16.33
N TRP A 26 -1.93 -0.21 16.09
CA TRP A 26 -1.86 0.35 14.74
C TRP A 26 -0.70 -0.23 13.94
N THR A 27 0.51 -0.22 14.51
CA THR A 27 1.69 -0.86 13.89
C THR A 27 1.43 -2.33 13.56
N GLY A 28 0.83 -3.09 14.48
CA GLY A 28 0.51 -4.50 14.27
C GLY A 28 -0.43 -4.73 13.08
N VAL A 29 -1.51 -3.94 12.97
CA VAL A 29 -2.45 -4.02 11.85
C VAL A 29 -1.77 -3.63 10.53
N VAL A 30 -1.00 -2.54 10.49
CA VAL A 30 -0.29 -2.11 9.28
C VAL A 30 0.73 -3.16 8.84
N ALA A 31 1.49 -3.73 9.76
CA ALA A 31 2.46 -4.78 9.47
C ALA A 31 1.79 -6.05 8.94
N LEU A 32 0.68 -6.47 9.55
CA LEU A 32 -0.10 -7.62 9.08
C LEU A 32 -0.61 -7.39 7.65
N LEU A 33 -1.23 -6.24 7.37
CA LEU A 33 -1.74 -5.92 6.04
C LEU A 33 -0.63 -5.83 5.00
N ALA A 34 0.53 -5.28 5.36
CA ALA A 34 1.69 -5.21 4.49
C ALA A 34 2.24 -6.61 4.17
N VAL A 35 2.36 -7.50 5.16
CA VAL A 35 2.80 -8.89 4.93
C VAL A 35 1.81 -9.64 4.03
N LEU A 36 0.52 -9.54 4.29
CA LEU A 36 -0.51 -10.13 3.43
C LEU A 36 -0.42 -9.57 1.99
N GLY A 37 -0.23 -8.25 1.86
CA GLY A 37 -0.03 -7.58 0.58
C GLY A 37 1.22 -8.05 -0.17
N LEU A 38 2.33 -8.30 0.54
CA LEU A 38 3.57 -8.81 -0.05
C LEU A 38 3.43 -10.27 -0.52
N VAL A 39 2.68 -11.10 0.23
CA VAL A 39 2.36 -12.47 -0.16
C VAL A 39 1.52 -12.51 -1.43
N GLU A 40 0.48 -11.68 -1.51
CA GLU A 40 -0.35 -11.54 -2.70
C GLU A 40 0.45 -10.98 -3.89
N TRP A 41 1.29 -9.96 -3.65
CA TRP A 41 2.20 -9.43 -4.66
C TRP A 41 3.12 -10.50 -5.22
N HIS A 42 3.72 -11.34 -4.36
CA HIS A 42 4.57 -12.45 -4.78
C HIS A 42 3.83 -13.41 -5.71
N ALA A 43 2.61 -13.79 -5.33
CA ALA A 43 1.78 -14.69 -6.11
C ALA A 43 1.40 -14.10 -7.48
N LEU A 44 1.01 -12.82 -7.51
CA LEU A 44 0.63 -12.12 -8.73
C LEU A 44 1.83 -11.90 -9.66
N ALA A 45 2.96 -11.43 -9.13
CA ALA A 45 4.16 -11.18 -9.90
C ALA A 45 4.72 -12.46 -10.53
N ARG A 46 4.70 -13.59 -9.81
CA ARG A 46 5.11 -14.89 -10.34
C ARG A 46 4.26 -15.33 -11.52
N ARG A 47 2.94 -15.16 -11.40
CA ARG A 47 1.99 -15.49 -12.48
C ARG A 47 2.18 -14.56 -13.67
N ALA A 48 2.32 -13.26 -13.43
CA ALA A 48 2.47 -12.26 -14.49
C ALA A 48 3.78 -12.41 -15.28
N LEU A 49 4.88 -12.72 -14.60
CA LEU A 49 6.19 -12.91 -15.23
C LEU A 49 6.43 -14.34 -15.74
N ASN A 50 5.55 -15.28 -15.38
CA ASN A 50 5.74 -16.72 -15.58
C ASN A 50 7.15 -17.18 -15.17
N ALA A 51 7.60 -16.73 -14.00
CA ALA A 51 8.94 -16.95 -13.48
C ALA A 51 8.92 -17.06 -11.95
N PRO A 52 9.84 -17.81 -11.33
CA PRO A 52 10.02 -17.77 -9.89
C PRO A 52 10.49 -16.38 -9.45
N LEU A 53 10.05 -15.94 -8.26
CA LEU A 53 10.50 -14.71 -7.62
C LEU A 53 11.25 -15.04 -6.32
N PRO A 54 12.35 -14.35 -6.00
CA PRO A 54 13.04 -14.48 -4.72
C PRO A 54 12.17 -13.89 -3.60
N GLY A 55 11.37 -14.75 -2.97
CA GLY A 55 10.38 -14.36 -1.97
C GLY A 55 11.02 -13.79 -0.72
N GLU A 56 12.20 -14.29 -0.35
CA GLU A 56 13.01 -13.76 0.75
C GLU A 56 13.49 -12.33 0.50
N ALA A 57 13.87 -11.99 -0.74
CA ALA A 57 14.27 -10.63 -1.09
C ALA A 57 13.07 -9.67 -1.05
N LEU A 58 11.89 -10.13 -1.48
CA LEU A 58 10.65 -9.36 -1.43
C LEU A 58 10.15 -9.14 0.00
N LEU A 59 10.00 -10.23 0.77
CA LEU A 59 9.51 -10.17 2.15
C LEU A 59 10.53 -9.45 3.05
N GLY A 60 11.80 -9.81 2.95
CA GLY A 60 12.88 -9.14 3.69
C GLY A 60 12.97 -7.66 3.35
N GLY A 61 12.97 -7.30 2.06
CA GLY A 61 12.99 -5.90 1.63
C GLY A 61 11.77 -5.12 2.13
N GLY A 62 10.56 -5.69 1.99
CA GLY A 62 9.34 -5.06 2.49
C GLY A 62 9.34 -4.88 4.02
N LEU A 63 9.78 -5.89 4.78
CA LEU A 63 9.89 -5.82 6.24
C LEU A 63 10.96 -4.81 6.70
N ILE A 64 12.08 -4.72 6.00
CA ILE A 64 13.12 -3.70 6.27
C ILE A 64 12.55 -2.31 6.04
N MET A 65 11.76 -2.10 4.97
CA MET A 65 11.10 -0.81 4.72
C MET A 65 10.09 -0.46 5.83
N LEU A 66 9.32 -1.43 6.32
CA LEU A 66 8.42 -1.22 7.46
C LEU A 66 9.19 -0.91 8.76
N ALA A 67 10.26 -1.65 9.03
CA ALA A 67 11.11 -1.42 10.20
C ALA A 67 11.75 -0.03 10.16
N LEU A 68 12.21 0.38 8.99
CA LEU A 68 12.75 1.73 8.77
C LEU A 68 11.70 2.81 9.05
N ALA A 69 10.48 2.65 8.55
CA ALA A 69 9.39 3.56 8.82
C ALA A 69 9.02 3.61 10.31
N TYR A 70 8.99 2.45 10.99
CA TYR A 70 8.72 2.36 12.42
C TYR A 70 9.79 3.05 13.28
N ILE A 71 11.08 2.92 12.90
CA ILE A 71 12.19 3.61 13.55
C ILE A 71 12.08 5.12 13.31
N ALA A 72 11.92 5.53 12.05
CA ALA A 72 11.79 6.95 11.68
C ALA A 72 10.58 7.64 12.32
N ALA A 73 9.49 6.90 12.58
CA ALA A 73 8.31 7.40 13.29
C ALA A 73 8.59 7.78 14.75
N ARG A 74 9.61 7.18 15.39
CA ARG A 74 9.98 7.46 16.80
C ARG A 74 11.21 8.32 16.95
N GLU A 75 12.17 8.10 16.07
CA GLU A 75 13.48 8.74 16.10
C GLU A 75 13.76 9.36 14.72
N PRO A 76 13.12 10.49 14.36
CA PRO A 76 13.25 11.08 13.03
C PRO A 76 14.69 11.43 12.65
N VAL A 77 15.53 11.74 13.65
CA VAL A 77 16.95 12.08 13.49
C VAL A 77 17.80 10.82 13.22
N ALA A 78 17.34 9.64 13.63
CA ALA A 78 18.08 8.38 13.44
C ALA A 78 18.04 7.87 11.99
N VAL A 79 17.13 8.39 11.16
CA VAL A 79 17.00 8.01 9.74
C VAL A 79 17.12 9.25 8.85
N PRO A 80 18.34 9.74 8.57
CA PRO A 80 18.54 10.79 7.58
C PRO A 80 17.98 10.34 6.22
N GLY A 81 17.54 11.26 5.36
CA GLY A 81 17.00 10.94 4.03
C GLY A 81 17.92 10.06 3.16
N PHE A 82 19.24 10.10 3.42
CA PHE A 82 20.21 9.20 2.80
C PHE A 82 20.06 7.73 3.24
N GLY A 83 19.58 7.47 4.47
CA GLY A 83 19.36 6.13 5.02
C GLY A 83 18.27 5.35 4.29
N ALA A 84 17.11 5.96 4.01
CA ALA A 84 16.05 5.31 3.24
C ALA A 84 16.46 5.03 1.79
N GLY A 85 17.15 5.98 1.15
CA GLY A 85 17.71 5.80 -0.18
C GLY A 85 18.76 4.68 -0.23
N ALA A 86 19.66 4.62 0.76
CA ALA A 86 20.68 3.58 0.88
C ALA A 86 20.06 2.20 1.13
N VAL A 87 19.04 2.11 1.98
CA VAL A 87 18.28 0.86 2.23
C VAL A 87 17.60 0.39 0.96
N LEU A 88 16.90 1.29 0.24
CA LEU A 88 16.26 0.94 -1.02
C LEU A 88 17.28 0.50 -2.08
N PHE A 89 18.42 1.18 -2.16
CA PHE A 89 19.51 0.80 -3.05
C PHE A 89 20.08 -0.57 -2.70
N ALA A 90 20.28 -0.88 -1.41
CA ALA A 90 20.73 -2.19 -0.95
C ALA A 90 19.70 -3.30 -1.27
N ILE A 91 18.40 -3.03 -1.07
CA ILE A 91 17.32 -3.94 -1.48
C ILE A 91 17.36 -4.17 -2.99
N ALA A 92 17.59 -3.11 -3.78
CA ALA A 92 17.66 -3.21 -5.23
C ALA A 92 18.86 -4.04 -5.70
N LEU A 93 20.05 -3.81 -5.12
CA LEU A 93 21.23 -4.62 -5.42
C LEU A 93 21.05 -6.08 -5.01
N TYR A 94 20.49 -6.34 -3.83
CA TYR A 94 20.22 -7.69 -3.36
C TYR A 94 19.20 -8.41 -4.26
N ALA A 95 18.09 -7.75 -4.59
CA ALA A 95 17.07 -8.28 -5.48
C ALA A 95 17.63 -8.60 -6.88
N LEU A 96 18.48 -7.71 -7.41
CA LEU A 96 19.15 -7.91 -8.69
C LEU A 96 20.13 -9.10 -8.65
N ALA A 97 20.98 -9.17 -7.63
CA ALA A 97 21.93 -10.26 -7.45
C ALA A 97 21.20 -11.62 -7.32
N ARG A 98 20.12 -11.67 -6.52
CA ARG A 98 19.31 -12.87 -6.35
C ARG A 98 18.59 -13.26 -7.64
N ALA A 99 18.01 -12.31 -8.36
CA ALA A 99 17.35 -12.60 -9.64
C ALA A 99 18.35 -13.08 -10.71
N ALA A 100 19.56 -12.52 -10.75
CA ALA A 100 20.62 -12.92 -11.67
C ALA A 100 21.17 -14.34 -11.38
N ALA A 101 21.16 -14.76 -10.10
CA ALA A 101 21.57 -16.10 -9.69
C ALA A 101 20.49 -17.19 -9.92
N MET A 102 19.25 -16.80 -10.25
CA MET A 102 18.16 -17.74 -10.52
C MET A 102 18.11 -18.13 -12.00
N PRO A 103 17.62 -19.33 -12.36
CA PRO A 103 17.46 -19.77 -13.73
C PRO A 103 16.25 -19.10 -14.41
N VAL A 104 16.30 -17.78 -14.58
CA VAL A 104 15.22 -16.96 -15.14
C VAL A 104 15.67 -16.26 -16.41
N ARG A 105 14.77 -16.18 -17.41
CA ARG A 105 15.07 -15.52 -18.69
C ARG A 105 15.10 -13.99 -18.62
N ARG A 106 14.46 -13.41 -17.60
CA ARG A 106 14.28 -11.95 -17.45
C ARG A 106 14.65 -11.49 -16.03
N PRO A 107 15.93 -11.61 -15.63
CA PRO A 107 16.36 -11.29 -14.25
C PRO A 107 16.07 -9.84 -13.86
N LEU A 108 16.19 -8.89 -14.79
CA LEU A 108 15.84 -7.48 -14.54
C LEU A 108 14.35 -7.28 -14.23
N ALA A 109 13.46 -8.01 -14.92
CA ALA A 109 12.02 -7.91 -14.66
C ALA A 109 11.65 -8.54 -13.31
N VAL A 110 12.30 -9.65 -12.94
CA VAL A 110 12.14 -10.30 -11.64
C VAL A 110 12.63 -9.38 -10.52
N ALA A 111 13.83 -8.81 -10.64
CA ALA A 111 14.35 -7.84 -9.68
C ALA A 111 13.45 -6.61 -9.58
N GLY A 112 12.99 -6.07 -10.71
CA GLY A 112 12.05 -4.95 -10.75
C GLY A 112 10.74 -5.24 -10.01
N ALA A 113 10.18 -6.43 -10.16
CA ALA A 113 8.98 -6.83 -9.41
C ALA A 113 9.24 -6.94 -7.91
N VAL A 114 10.42 -7.38 -7.48
CA VAL A 114 10.82 -7.45 -6.06
C VAL A 114 10.99 -6.04 -5.48
N ILE A 115 11.73 -5.18 -6.17
CA ILE A 115 11.96 -3.79 -5.76
C ILE A 115 10.64 -3.04 -5.66
N LEU A 116 9.79 -3.17 -6.69
CA LEU A 116 8.49 -2.53 -6.72
C LEU A 116 7.59 -3.06 -5.60
N GLY A 117 7.57 -4.38 -5.34
CA GLY A 117 6.79 -4.93 -4.23
C GLY A 117 7.26 -4.44 -2.86
N ALA A 118 8.58 -4.42 -2.63
CA ALA A 118 9.15 -3.93 -1.38
C ALA A 118 8.86 -2.43 -1.15
N LEU A 119 9.00 -1.60 -2.19
CA LEU A 119 8.74 -0.16 -2.12
C LEU A 119 7.24 0.15 -2.05
N TYR A 120 6.45 -0.43 -2.96
CA TYR A 120 5.02 -0.14 -3.12
C TYR A 120 4.19 -0.70 -1.99
N VAL A 121 4.47 -1.94 -1.56
CA VAL A 121 3.75 -2.53 -0.42
C VAL A 121 4.46 -2.14 0.87
N GLY A 122 5.69 -2.61 1.11
CA GLY A 122 6.39 -2.35 2.37
C GLY A 122 6.58 -0.85 2.66
N GLY A 123 7.15 -0.11 1.71
CA GLY A 123 7.41 1.32 1.86
C GLY A 123 6.15 2.17 2.05
N LEU A 124 5.15 2.03 1.18
CA LEU A 124 3.94 2.85 1.27
C LEU A 124 3.05 2.46 2.46
N PHE A 125 2.96 1.17 2.84
CA PHE A 125 2.30 0.82 4.10
C PHE A 125 3.04 1.42 5.31
N GLY A 126 4.38 1.50 5.28
CA GLY A 126 5.16 2.18 6.32
C GLY A 126 4.77 3.66 6.51
N HIS A 127 4.26 4.34 5.48
CA HIS A 127 3.81 5.72 5.61
C HIS A 127 2.58 5.88 6.51
N PHE A 128 1.77 4.83 6.69
CA PHE A 128 0.69 4.86 7.69
C PHE A 128 1.23 4.89 9.13
N MET A 129 2.41 4.33 9.38
CA MET A 129 3.10 4.44 10.68
C MET A 129 3.65 5.85 10.86
N LEU A 130 4.34 6.38 9.83
CA LEU A 130 4.89 7.74 9.84
C LEU A 130 3.79 8.80 10.02
N LEU A 131 2.69 8.68 9.28
CA LEU A 131 1.57 9.62 9.34
C LEU A 131 0.92 9.63 10.73
N ARG A 132 0.74 8.45 11.34
CA ARG A 132 0.12 8.33 12.67
C ARG A 132 1.00 8.89 13.79
N ALA A 133 2.31 8.93 13.57
CA ALA A 133 3.29 9.46 14.52
C ALA A 133 3.51 10.97 14.42
N LEU A 134 2.92 11.66 13.45
CA LEU A 134 3.02 13.12 13.33
C LEU A 134 2.26 13.83 14.45
N GLU A 135 2.92 14.21 15.54
CA GLU A 135 2.26 14.98 16.60
C GLU A 135 2.14 16.48 16.22
N PRO A 136 1.01 17.15 16.56
CA PRO A 136 -0.18 16.64 17.27
C PRO A 136 -1.27 16.04 16.35
N ALA A 137 -1.07 16.04 15.04
CA ALA A 137 -2.12 15.80 14.04
C ALA A 137 -2.18 14.36 13.50
N GLY A 138 -1.46 13.40 14.08
CA GLY A 138 -1.20 12.11 13.45
C GLY A 138 -2.45 11.24 13.35
N LEU A 139 -3.27 11.23 14.40
CA LEU A 139 -4.58 10.58 14.39
C LEU A 139 -5.54 11.21 13.35
N PRO A 140 -5.84 12.53 13.38
CA PRO A 140 -6.77 13.12 12.42
C PRO A 140 -6.27 13.02 10.98
N LEU A 141 -4.96 13.18 10.72
CA LEU A 141 -4.41 13.02 9.37
C LEU A 141 -4.51 11.58 8.86
N THR A 142 -4.29 10.59 9.72
CA THR A 142 -4.43 9.18 9.32
C THR A 142 -5.88 8.79 9.11
N LEU A 143 -6.80 9.28 9.95
CA LEU A 143 -8.24 9.13 9.73
C LEU A 143 -8.67 9.77 8.41
N LEU A 144 -8.17 10.97 8.11
CA LEU A 144 -8.44 11.65 6.87
C LEU A 144 -7.95 10.86 5.65
N ALA A 145 -6.75 10.28 5.72
CA ALA A 145 -6.24 9.43 4.64
C ALA A 145 -7.13 8.19 4.39
N VAL A 146 -7.57 7.52 5.46
CA VAL A 146 -8.46 6.34 5.36
C VAL A 146 -9.84 6.74 4.85
N ALA A 147 -10.48 7.72 5.49
CA ALA A 147 -11.83 8.17 5.17
C ALA A 147 -11.89 8.81 3.77
N GLY A 148 -10.92 9.63 3.40
CA GLY A 148 -10.82 10.25 2.09
C GLY A 148 -10.67 9.22 0.98
N THR A 149 -9.88 8.15 1.21
CA THR A 149 -9.77 7.02 0.26
C THR A 149 -11.10 6.30 0.10
N TRP A 150 -11.77 5.96 1.21
CA TRP A 150 -13.07 5.28 1.17
C TRP A 150 -14.17 6.12 0.52
N ALA A 151 -14.18 7.43 0.79
CA ALA A 151 -15.13 8.37 0.18
C ALA A 151 -14.87 8.54 -1.32
N THR A 152 -13.59 8.62 -1.73
CA THR A 152 -13.20 8.70 -3.13
C THR A 152 -13.65 7.44 -3.89
N ASP A 153 -13.38 6.25 -3.34
CA ASP A 153 -13.77 4.99 -3.98
C ASP A 153 -15.29 4.81 -4.05
N SER A 154 -15.99 5.14 -2.96
CA SER A 154 -17.46 5.06 -2.89
C SER A 154 -18.10 6.06 -3.87
N GLY A 155 -17.64 7.32 -3.86
CA GLY A 155 -18.10 8.35 -4.77
C GLY A 155 -17.86 7.97 -6.23
N ALA A 156 -16.68 7.44 -6.54
CA ALA A 156 -16.36 7.00 -7.88
C ALA A 156 -17.22 5.83 -8.35
N PHE A 157 -17.51 4.88 -7.47
CA PHE A 157 -18.37 3.76 -7.76
C PHE A 157 -19.82 4.18 -8.01
N PHE A 158 -20.43 4.93 -7.09
CA PHE A 158 -21.84 5.29 -7.19
C PHE A 158 -22.10 6.26 -8.33
N ILE A 159 -21.31 7.34 -8.43
CA ILE A 159 -21.49 8.36 -9.48
C ILE A 159 -21.11 7.79 -10.85
N GLY A 160 -20.04 6.99 -10.92
CA GLY A 160 -19.63 6.36 -12.16
C GLY A 160 -20.69 5.38 -12.69
N ARG A 161 -21.37 4.65 -11.80
CA ARG A 161 -22.43 3.71 -12.15
C ARG A 161 -23.74 4.40 -12.55
N THR A 162 -24.09 5.52 -11.93
CA THR A 162 -25.35 6.23 -12.23
C THR A 162 -25.25 7.07 -13.49
N LEU A 163 -24.17 7.86 -13.63
CA LEU A 163 -24.00 8.76 -14.77
C LEU A 163 -23.37 8.07 -15.99
N GLY A 164 -22.63 6.98 -15.78
CA GLY A 164 -21.98 6.26 -16.87
C GLY A 164 -20.97 7.11 -17.65
N GLY A 165 -20.78 6.79 -18.93
CA GLY A 165 -19.90 7.54 -19.83
C GLY A 165 -18.66 6.77 -20.28
N ARG A 166 -17.77 7.46 -21.00
CA ARG A 166 -16.63 6.83 -21.67
C ARG A 166 -15.64 6.21 -20.66
N PRO A 167 -15.22 4.95 -20.85
CA PRO A 167 -14.16 4.35 -20.06
C PRO A 167 -12.84 5.11 -20.20
N ARG A 168 -12.16 5.40 -19.09
CA ARG A 168 -10.84 6.08 -19.11
C ARG A 168 -9.68 5.12 -19.38
N ALA A 169 -9.77 3.90 -18.87
CA ALA A 169 -8.69 2.90 -18.96
C ALA A 169 -9.24 1.54 -19.39
N PRO A 170 -9.80 1.42 -20.61
CA PRO A 170 -10.53 0.22 -21.04
C PRO A 170 -9.66 -1.06 -21.02
N ALA A 171 -8.36 -0.93 -21.27
CA ALA A 171 -7.42 -2.06 -21.23
C ALA A 171 -7.12 -2.59 -19.82
N ILE A 172 -7.33 -1.78 -18.77
CA ILE A 172 -7.01 -2.13 -17.37
C ILE A 172 -8.29 -2.36 -16.56
N SER A 173 -9.30 -1.51 -16.75
CA SER A 173 -10.57 -1.54 -16.02
C SER A 173 -11.69 -0.89 -16.85
N PRO A 174 -12.49 -1.68 -17.59
CA PRO A 174 -13.53 -1.14 -18.48
C PRO A 174 -14.65 -0.41 -17.74
N ALA A 175 -14.84 -0.66 -16.45
CA ALA A 175 -15.88 -0.03 -15.63
C ALA A 175 -15.51 1.39 -15.11
N LYS A 176 -14.27 1.86 -15.29
CA LYS A 176 -13.84 3.18 -14.78
C LYS A 176 -14.20 4.30 -15.76
N THR A 177 -15.14 5.17 -15.39
CA THR A 177 -15.66 6.27 -16.23
C THR A 177 -15.08 7.64 -15.86
N VAL A 178 -15.28 8.64 -16.73
CA VAL A 178 -14.95 10.03 -16.42
C VAL A 178 -15.79 10.58 -15.28
N SER A 179 -17.11 10.40 -15.35
CA SER A 179 -18.03 10.79 -14.29
C SER A 179 -17.66 10.20 -12.93
N GLY A 180 -17.27 8.92 -12.88
CA GLY A 180 -16.84 8.24 -11.66
C GLY A 180 -15.65 8.94 -11.03
N ALA A 181 -14.56 9.14 -11.77
CA ALA A 181 -13.38 9.77 -11.16
C ALA A 181 -13.62 11.25 -10.74
N VAL A 182 -14.51 11.98 -11.42
CA VAL A 182 -14.93 13.31 -10.93
C VAL A 182 -15.75 13.18 -9.64
N GLY A 183 -16.69 12.24 -9.59
CA GLY A 183 -17.48 11.96 -8.41
C GLY A 183 -16.65 11.55 -7.19
N GLY A 184 -15.66 10.68 -7.39
CA GLY A 184 -14.72 10.32 -6.33
C GLY A 184 -13.91 11.53 -5.84
N TRP A 185 -13.41 12.37 -6.75
CA TRP A 185 -12.69 13.59 -6.38
C TRP A 185 -13.55 14.54 -5.54
N VAL A 186 -14.81 14.78 -5.93
CA VAL A 186 -15.73 15.62 -5.16
C VAL A 186 -16.01 15.02 -3.77
N CYS A 187 -16.34 13.73 -3.69
CA CYS A 187 -16.63 13.08 -2.41
C CYS A 187 -15.41 13.09 -1.47
N GLY A 188 -14.21 12.81 -1.98
CA GLY A 188 -12.97 12.90 -1.22
C GLY A 188 -12.69 14.33 -0.75
N PHE A 189 -12.88 15.32 -1.62
CA PHE A 189 -12.69 16.73 -1.27
C PHE A 189 -13.64 17.20 -0.17
N VAL A 190 -14.92 16.80 -0.21
CA VAL A 190 -15.88 17.09 0.85
C VAL A 190 -15.43 16.52 2.20
N VAL A 191 -14.94 15.28 2.22
CA VAL A 191 -14.42 14.67 3.47
C VAL A 191 -13.18 15.39 4.00
N VAL A 192 -12.35 15.97 3.13
CA VAL A 192 -11.17 16.76 3.55
C VAL A 192 -11.56 18.13 4.12
N LEU A 193 -12.67 18.71 3.68
CA LEU A 193 -13.15 20.01 4.16
C LEU A 193 -13.93 19.94 5.48
N LEU A 194 -14.46 18.76 5.84
CA LEU A 194 -15.23 18.53 7.05
C LEU A 194 -14.32 18.09 8.21
#